data_AF-A0A2R6NR23-F1
#
_entry.id   AF-A0A2R6NR23-F1
#
_cell.length_a   1.000
_cell.length_b   1.000
_cell.length_c   1.000
_cell.angle_alpha   90.00
_cell.angle_beta   90.00
_cell.angle_gamma   90.00
#
_symmetry.space_group_name_H-M   'P 1'
#
loop_
_entity.id
_entity.type
_entity.pdbx_description
1 polymer ?
#
loop_
_entity_poly.entity_id
_entity_poly.type
_entity_poly.pdbx_seq_one_letter_code
_entity_poly.pdbx_strand_id
1 'polypeptide(L)'
;MAKRRRRLTIGKKKSARKVQKTTAMQDVFSSELYSWSGRDDRDRKPTETEWNTTMERCGSFELNGFVFHKGDDAIVHSAEGDDNVWVVRIKGIRRRTLADGHKKSWVHVQWYYSNRDIAELVPSL
;
A
#
# COMPACT_ATOMS: atom_id res chain seq x y z
N MET A 1 49.74 24.61 24.62
CA MET A 1 48.79 23.50 24.83
C MET A 1 47.91 23.34 23.59
N ALA A 2 48.10 22.29 22.78
CA ALA A 2 47.40 22.11 21.51
C ALA A 2 46.10 21.28 21.69
N LYS A 3 44.97 21.85 21.24
CA LYS A 3 43.61 21.30 21.41
C LYS A 3 43.33 20.26 20.31
N ARG A 4 43.34 18.97 20.69
CA ARG A 4 43.14 17.81 19.81
C ARG A 4 41.67 17.73 19.34
N ARG A 5 41.37 18.03 18.07
CA ARG A 5 40.04 17.88 17.47
C ARG A 5 39.80 16.43 17.07
N ARG A 6 38.75 15.79 17.60
CA ARG A 6 38.30 14.45 17.18
C ARG A 6 37.49 14.56 15.89
N ARG A 7 37.87 13.79 14.88
CA ARG A 7 37.19 13.66 13.60
C ARG A 7 36.05 12.63 13.76
N LEU A 8 34.80 13.07 13.66
CA LEU A 8 33.62 12.21 13.62
C LEU A 8 33.46 11.65 12.20
N THR A 9 33.68 10.36 12.02
CA THR A 9 33.42 9.65 10.77
C THR A 9 31.93 9.35 10.69
N ILE A 10 31.20 10.11 9.88
CA ILE A 10 29.80 9.84 9.57
C ILE A 10 29.77 8.62 8.64
N GLY A 11 29.46 7.45 9.21
CA GLY A 11 29.22 6.24 8.43
C GLY A 11 28.02 6.43 7.52
N LYS A 12 28.22 6.26 6.21
CA LYS A 12 27.13 6.24 5.22
C LYS A 12 26.20 5.06 5.54
N LYS A 13 25.06 5.34 6.17
CA LYS A 13 23.97 4.37 6.30
C LYS A 13 23.55 3.96 4.89
N LYS A 14 23.71 2.68 4.55
CA LYS A 14 23.19 2.10 3.31
C LYS A 14 21.67 2.32 3.30
N SER A 15 21.20 3.12 2.35
CA SER A 15 19.78 3.42 2.18
C SER A 15 19.03 2.11 1.91
N ALA A 16 18.14 1.72 2.81
CA ALA A 16 17.26 0.58 2.62
C ALA A 16 16.46 0.75 1.32
N ARG A 17 16.37 -0.32 0.54
CA ARG A 17 15.71 -0.35 -0.77
C ARG A 17 14.20 -0.13 -0.55
N LYS A 18 13.70 1.01 -1.01
CA LYS A 18 12.29 1.40 -0.89
C LYS A 18 11.45 0.56 -1.85
N VAL A 19 10.75 -0.45 -1.33
CA VAL A 19 9.82 -1.27 -2.13
C VAL A 19 8.47 -0.55 -2.18
N GLN A 20 8.05 -0.12 -3.37
CA GLN A 20 6.69 0.37 -3.62
C GLN A 20 5.86 -0.82 -4.13
N LYS A 21 4.70 -1.10 -3.50
CA LYS A 21 3.75 -2.08 -4.03
C LYS A 21 2.36 -1.46 -4.11
N THR A 22 1.72 -1.53 -5.27
CA THR A 22 0.32 -1.13 -5.49
C THR A 22 -0.61 -2.26 -5.07
N THR A 23 -1.63 -1.96 -4.26
CA THR A 23 -2.67 -2.92 -3.86
C THR A 23 -4.06 -2.36 -4.14
N ALA A 24 -5.03 -3.23 -4.44
CA ALA A 24 -6.43 -2.82 -4.37
C ALA A 24 -6.78 -2.66 -2.89
N MET A 25 -7.38 -1.52 -2.51
CA MET A 25 -8.27 -1.53 -1.34
C MET A 25 -9.68 -1.54 -1.91
N GLN A 26 -10.22 -2.74 -1.99
CA GLN A 26 -11.64 -2.93 -2.16
C GLN A 26 -12.24 -3.06 -0.75
N ASP A 27 -13.55 -2.89 -0.65
CA ASP A 27 -14.31 -3.16 0.55
C ASP A 27 -14.22 -4.67 0.88
N VAL A 28 -13.16 -5.09 1.57
CA VAL A 28 -12.93 -6.49 2.01
C VAL A 28 -13.51 -6.66 3.41
N PHE A 29 -14.80 -6.35 3.57
CA PHE A 29 -15.56 -6.63 4.80
C PHE A 29 -16.88 -7.32 4.49
N SER A 30 -16.81 -8.38 3.69
CA SER A 30 -17.78 -9.47 3.80
C SER A 30 -17.02 -10.78 3.69
N SER A 31 -16.61 -11.30 4.85
CA SER A 31 -16.05 -12.65 5.02
C SER A 31 -17.10 -13.75 4.83
N GLU A 32 -18.32 -13.40 4.42
CA GLU A 32 -19.34 -14.35 4.03
C GLU A 32 -19.61 -14.25 2.52
N LEU A 33 -19.30 -15.34 1.82
CA LEU A 33 -19.87 -15.75 0.54
C LEU A 33 -19.47 -14.94 -0.71
N TYR A 34 -18.21 -15.04 -1.16
CA TYR A 34 -17.95 -14.96 -2.61
C TYR A 34 -17.16 -16.19 -3.09
N SER A 35 -17.94 -17.15 -3.57
CA SER A 35 -17.48 -18.26 -4.40
C SER A 35 -16.77 -17.72 -5.64
N TRP A 36 -15.47 -18.00 -5.76
CA TRP A 36 -14.62 -17.68 -6.91
C TRP A 36 -14.95 -18.56 -8.11
N SER A 37 -16.09 -18.34 -8.75
CA SER A 37 -16.44 -19.00 -10.02
C SER A 37 -16.97 -18.02 -11.07
N GLY A 38 -16.22 -16.94 -11.30
CA GLY A 38 -16.42 -16.05 -12.44
C GLY A 38 -15.19 -15.20 -12.68
N ARG A 39 -14.59 -15.28 -13.87
CA ARG A 39 -13.51 -14.40 -14.33
C ARG A 39 -14.08 -13.01 -14.60
N ASP A 40 -14.49 -12.31 -13.54
CA ASP A 40 -14.98 -10.94 -13.67
C ASP A 40 -13.76 -10.00 -13.65
N ASP A 41 -13.51 -9.31 -14.76
CA ASP A 41 -12.42 -8.31 -14.92
C ASP A 41 -12.50 -7.18 -13.87
N ARG A 42 -13.57 -7.15 -13.08
CA ARG A 42 -13.81 -6.27 -11.93
C ARG A 42 -12.64 -6.29 -10.95
N ASP A 43 -12.04 -7.45 -10.67
CA ASP A 43 -11.02 -7.61 -9.62
C ASP A 43 -9.58 -7.63 -10.13
N ARG A 44 -9.40 -7.50 -11.44
CA ARG A 44 -8.08 -7.38 -12.03
C ARG A 44 -7.39 -6.10 -11.60
N LYS A 45 -6.20 -6.25 -11.01
CA LYS A 45 -5.26 -5.16 -10.73
C LYS A 45 -4.96 -4.37 -12.01
N PRO A 46 -5.10 -3.03 -12.01
CA PRO A 46 -4.80 -2.23 -13.18
C PRO A 46 -3.32 -2.35 -13.52
N THR A 47 -3.03 -2.43 -14.81
CA THR A 47 -1.67 -2.30 -15.33
C THR A 47 -1.13 -0.90 -15.08
N GLU A 48 0.19 -0.73 -15.13
CA GLU A 48 0.82 0.59 -14.97
C GLU A 48 0.35 1.58 -16.03
N THR A 49 0.15 1.12 -17.27
CA THR A 49 -0.40 1.94 -18.35
C THR A 49 -1.81 2.41 -17.99
N GLU A 50 -2.73 1.50 -17.65
CA GLU A 50 -4.10 1.86 -17.26
C GLU A 50 -4.12 2.84 -16.08
N TRP A 51 -3.33 2.57 -15.04
CA TRP A 51 -3.21 3.43 -13.87
C TRP A 51 -2.84 4.88 -14.20
N ASN A 52 -1.96 5.05 -15.20
CA ASN A 52 -1.43 6.35 -15.58
C ASN A 52 -2.26 7.05 -16.65
N THR A 53 -2.88 6.32 -17.57
CA THR A 53 -3.53 6.89 -18.76
C THR A 53 -5.05 6.84 -18.74
N THR A 54 -5.66 5.75 -18.25
CA THR A 54 -7.11 5.54 -18.35
C THR A 54 -7.85 5.85 -17.06
N MET A 55 -7.18 5.76 -15.91
CA MET A 55 -7.81 5.98 -14.62
C MET A 55 -7.85 7.46 -14.20
N GLU A 56 -8.99 7.86 -13.65
CA GLU A 56 -9.21 9.20 -13.11
C GLU A 56 -8.36 9.44 -11.86
N ARG A 57 -7.73 10.62 -11.76
CA ARG A 57 -6.97 11.02 -10.57
C ARG A 57 -7.91 11.56 -9.49
N CYS A 58 -7.86 10.98 -8.28
CA CYS A 58 -8.67 11.43 -7.16
C CYS A 58 -7.79 11.95 -6.02
N GLY A 59 -8.32 12.91 -5.25
CA GLY A 59 -7.69 13.42 -4.02
C GLY A 59 -8.03 12.59 -2.79
N SER A 60 -9.19 11.93 -2.80
CA SER A 60 -9.72 11.12 -1.70
C SER A 60 -10.55 9.93 -2.20
N PHE A 61 -10.83 9.00 -1.30
CA PHE A 61 -11.88 7.98 -1.45
C PHE A 61 -12.58 7.74 -0.11
N GLU A 62 -13.80 7.22 -0.15
CA GLU A 62 -14.57 6.87 1.04
C GLU A 62 -14.66 5.35 1.18
N LEU A 63 -14.50 4.85 2.41
CA LEU A 63 -14.64 3.44 2.76
C LEU A 63 -15.21 3.35 4.18
N ASN A 64 -16.33 2.63 4.35
CA ASN A 64 -17.02 2.45 5.63
C ASN A 64 -17.31 3.76 6.37
N GLY A 65 -17.69 4.81 5.63
CA GLY A 65 -17.97 6.15 6.17
C GLY A 65 -16.72 6.97 6.54
N PHE A 66 -15.52 6.43 6.33
CA PHE A 66 -14.26 7.16 6.53
C PHE A 66 -13.72 7.66 5.19
N VAL A 67 -13.30 8.92 5.16
CA VAL A 67 -12.70 9.55 3.98
C VAL A 67 -11.18 9.55 4.12
N PHE A 68 -10.50 8.89 3.20
CA PHE A 68 -9.05 8.79 3.14
C PHE A 68 -8.50 9.68 2.04
N HIS A 69 -7.39 10.36 2.33
CA HIS A 69 -6.70 11.26 1.42
C HIS A 69 -5.33 10.75 1.03
N LYS A 70 -4.79 11.27 -0.08
CA LYS A 70 -3.39 11.05 -0.42
C LYS A 70 -2.50 11.65 0.67
N GLY A 71 -1.59 10.83 1.21
CA GLY A 71 -0.67 11.23 2.27
C GLY A 71 -1.01 10.61 3.62
N ASP A 72 -2.26 10.16 3.80
CA ASP A 72 -2.71 9.51 5.03
C ASP A 72 -2.02 8.16 5.23
N ASP A 73 -1.85 7.81 6.50
CA ASP A 73 -1.44 6.48 6.92
C ASP A 73 -2.69 5.66 7.25
N ALA A 74 -2.74 4.40 6.83
CA ALA A 74 -3.89 3.51 6.98
C ALA A 74 -3.44 2.12 7.43
N ILE A 75 -4.38 1.39 8.06
CA ILE A 75 -4.21 -0.01 8.42
C ILE A 75 -4.91 -0.87 7.37
N VAL A 76 -4.21 -1.88 6.87
CA VAL A 76 -4.70 -2.83 5.88
C VAL A 76 -4.67 -4.22 6.49
N HIS A 77 -5.82 -4.88 6.55
CA HIS A 77 -5.88 -6.28 6.97
C HIS A 77 -5.39 -7.19 5.84
N SER A 78 -4.59 -8.19 6.19
CA SER A 78 -4.12 -9.22 5.27
C SER A 78 -5.28 -10.13 4.87
N ALA A 79 -5.24 -10.65 3.64
CA ALA A 79 -6.15 -11.70 3.23
C ALA A 79 -5.92 -13.04 3.98
N GLU A 80 -4.79 -13.17 4.67
CA GLU A 80 -4.40 -14.38 5.41
C GLU A 80 -5.04 -14.46 6.81
N GLY A 81 -5.71 -13.41 7.29
CA GLY A 81 -6.41 -13.39 8.57
C GLY A 81 -6.45 -12.02 9.23
N ASP A 82 -7.42 -11.82 10.11
CA ASP A 82 -7.72 -10.52 10.74
C ASP A 82 -6.60 -10.01 11.65
N ASP A 83 -5.81 -10.93 12.22
CA ASP A 83 -4.69 -10.63 13.12
C ASP A 83 -3.46 -10.07 12.38
N ASN A 84 -3.39 -10.25 11.06
CA ASN A 84 -2.27 -9.79 10.25
C ASN A 84 -2.57 -8.42 9.65
N VAL A 85 -2.20 -7.38 10.40
CA VAL A 85 -2.38 -5.99 9.98
C VAL A 85 -1.09 -5.37 9.43
N TRP A 86 -1.24 -4.58 8.37
CA TRP A 86 -0.16 -3.85 7.75
C TRP A 86 -0.39 -2.34 7.87
N VAL A 87 0.68 -1.60 8.13
CA VAL A 87 0.62 -0.13 8.09
C VAL A 87 1.12 0.35 6.74
N VAL A 88 0.35 1.23 6.11
CA VAL A 88 0.66 1.76 4.78
C VAL A 88 0.48 3.28 4.72
N ARG A 89 1.21 3.95 3.82
CA ARG A 89 0.94 5.35 3.43
C ARG A 89 0.35 5.43 2.04
N ILE A 90 -0.75 6.16 1.88
CA ILE A 90 -1.38 6.38 0.58
C ILE A 90 -0.53 7.35 -0.26
N LYS A 91 -0.07 6.87 -1.42
CA LYS A 91 0.73 7.65 -2.40
C LYS A 91 -0.07 8.19 -3.57
N GLY A 92 -1.17 7.54 -3.91
CA GLY A 92 -2.04 7.98 -4.98
C GLY A 92 -3.36 7.25 -4.96
N ILE A 93 -4.42 7.96 -5.32
CA ILE A 93 -5.76 7.42 -5.43
C ILE A 93 -6.20 7.60 -6.88
N ARG A 94 -6.78 6.53 -7.42
CA ARG A 94 -7.28 6.47 -8.79
C ARG A 94 -8.64 5.81 -8.81
N ARG A 95 -9.46 6.17 -9.80
CA ARG A 95 -10.79 5.60 -9.98
C ARG A 95 -10.99 5.15 -11.41
N ARG A 96 -11.63 4.00 -11.57
CA ARG A 96 -12.04 3.44 -12.87
C ARG A 96 -13.54 3.23 -12.85
N THR A 97 -14.22 3.71 -13.87
CA THR A 97 -15.62 3.34 -14.14
C THR A 97 -15.61 2.00 -14.88
N LEU A 98 -16.28 1.01 -14.31
CA LEU A 98 -16.46 -0.31 -14.90
C LEU A 98 -17.55 -0.26 -15.99
N ALA A 99 -17.65 -1.33 -16.79
CA ALA A 99 -18.60 -1.40 -17.91
C ALA A 99 -20.08 -1.28 -17.48
N ASP A 100 -20.38 -1.64 -16.22
CA ASP A 100 -21.69 -1.53 -15.59
C ASP A 100 -21.95 -0.15 -14.96
N GLY A 101 -21.04 0.82 -15.16
CA GLY A 101 -21.15 2.17 -14.61
C GLY A 101 -20.71 2.29 -13.15
N HIS A 102 -20.41 1.18 -12.47
CA HIS A 102 -19.92 1.22 -11.10
C HIS A 102 -18.50 1.79 -11.06
N LYS A 103 -18.22 2.62 -10.06
CA LYS A 103 -16.90 3.22 -9.87
C LYS A 103 -16.10 2.40 -8.86
N LYS A 104 -14.92 1.95 -9.26
CA LYS A 104 -13.98 1.24 -8.39
C LYS A 104 -12.75 2.10 -8.13
N SER A 105 -12.45 2.32 -6.86
CA SER A 105 -11.27 3.05 -6.41
C SER A 105 -10.08 2.10 -6.22
N TRP A 106 -8.88 2.58 -6.52
CA TRP A 106 -7.63 1.88 -6.32
C TRP A 106 -6.61 2.82 -5.68
N VAL A 107 -5.74 2.25 -4.84
CA VAL A 107 -4.75 3.00 -4.09
C VAL A 107 -3.34 2.49 -4.35
N HIS A 108 -2.42 3.40 -4.63
CA HIS A 108 -1.01 3.09 -4.59
C HIS A 108 -0.50 3.42 -3.20
N VAL A 109 0.14 2.46 -2.55
CA VAL A 109 0.56 2.58 -1.16
C VAL A 109 2.07 2.33 -1.00
N GLN A 110 2.64 2.87 0.05
CA GLN A 110 3.97 2.52 0.54
C GLN A 110 3.81 1.71 1.83
N TRP A 111 4.35 0.51 1.86
CA TRP A 111 4.31 -0.39 3.02
C TRP A 111 5.37 0.00 4.05
N TYR A 112 5.01 -0.11 5.33
CA TYR A 112 5.94 -0.04 6.45
C TYR A 112 6.13 -1.43 7.01
N TYR A 113 7.39 -1.86 7.11
CA TYR A 113 7.74 -3.11 7.77
C TYR A 113 7.88 -2.85 9.27
N SER A 114 7.23 -3.68 10.08
CA SER A 114 7.44 -3.73 11.52
C SER A 114 8.82 -4.33 11.83
N ASN A 115 9.28 -4.18 13.08
CA ASN A 115 10.52 -4.83 13.52
C ASN A 115 10.43 -6.36 13.40
N ARG A 116 9.24 -6.94 13.58
CA ARG A 116 9.00 -8.38 13.41
C ARG A 116 9.18 -8.79 11.95
N ASP A 117 8.58 -8.06 11.02
CA ASP A 117 8.66 -8.37 9.59
C ASP A 117 10.12 -8.32 9.11
N ILE A 118 10.90 -7.37 9.61
CA ILE A 118 12.33 -7.25 9.29
C ILE A 118 13.11 -8.45 9.84
N ALA A 119 12.81 -8.91 11.06
CA ALA A 119 13.48 -10.05 11.67
C ALA A 119 13.22 -11.36 10.89
N GLU A 120 12.03 -11.51 10.31
CA GLU A 120 11.70 -12.65 9.44
C GLU A 120 12.41 -12.59 8.08
N LEU A 121 12.64 -11.38 7.54
CA LEU A 121 13.29 -11.17 6.24
C LEU A 121 14.82 -11.33 6.28
N VAL A 122 15.43 -11.10 7.43
CA VAL A 122 16.87 -11.26 7.64
C VAL A 122 17.08 -12.26 8.77
N PRO A 123 17.04 -13.57 8.48
CA PRO A 123 17.42 -14.57 9.45
C PRO A 123 18.83 -14.22 9.93
N SER A 124 19.02 -14.11 11.24
CA SER A 124 20.33 -13.85 11.85
C SER A 124 21.37 -14.82 11.27
N LEU A 125 22.38 -14.26 10.60
CA LEU A 125 23.60 -14.97 10.18
C LEU A 125 24.39 -15.49 11.38
#